data_AF-A0A1E3W0X4-F1
#
_entry.id   AF-A0A1E3W0X4-F1
#
_cell.length_a   1.000
_cell.length_b   1.000
_cell.length_c   1.000
_cell.angle_alpha   90.00
_cell.angle_beta   90.00
_cell.angle_gamma   90.00
#
_symmetry.space_group_name_H-M   'P 1'
#
loop_
_entity.id
_entity.type
_entity.pdbx_description
1 polymer ?
#
loop_
_entity_poly.entity_id
_entity_poly.type
_entity_poly.pdbx_seq_one_letter_code
_entity_poly.pdbx_strand_id
1 'polypeptide(L)'
;MLSRFFQHHDPLEAQAKRLVGAAKILAVATFIPVSDHYSFLKRCNSKEWDFFATAASVQAALLDLAQRVSGKRFKALHALIVSELHKWHPRGAEAVLDCQGFTHGNLDMQSPVVKDLLPSDTLGLWVLWNLLQRKPTFEEAQAARGIGSALATPLHDWWTRG
;
A
#
# COMPACT_ATOMS: atom_id res chain seq x y z
N MET A 1 26.69 -18.58 36.56
CA MET A 1 25.23 -18.71 36.39
C MET A 1 24.86 -18.02 35.08
N LEU A 2 24.79 -18.79 33.99
CA LEU A 2 24.62 -18.30 32.62
C LEU A 2 23.13 -18.03 32.35
N SER A 3 22.70 -16.77 32.45
CA SER A 3 21.40 -16.33 31.95
C SER A 3 21.45 -16.32 30.42
N ARG A 4 21.00 -17.43 29.81
CA ARG A 4 20.62 -17.46 28.40
C ARG A 4 19.48 -16.47 28.20
N PHE A 5 19.79 -15.30 27.66
CA PHE A 5 18.80 -14.40 27.09
C PHE A 5 18.14 -15.14 25.93
N PHE A 6 16.96 -15.72 26.17
CA PHE A 6 16.06 -16.04 25.08
C PHE A 6 15.67 -14.71 24.45
N GLN A 7 16.29 -14.36 23.32
CA GLN A 7 15.75 -13.34 22.43
C GLN A 7 14.39 -13.86 21.97
N HIS A 8 13.32 -13.41 22.63
CA HIS A 8 11.98 -13.62 22.11
C HIS A 8 11.87 -12.84 20.80
N HIS A 9 12.05 -13.55 19.69
CA HIS A 9 11.79 -13.02 18.37
C HIS A 9 10.33 -12.57 18.30
N ASP A 10 10.10 -11.36 17.80
CA ASP A 10 8.75 -10.85 17.61
C ASP A 10 8.05 -11.76 16.58
N PRO A 11 6.87 -12.32 16.89
CA PRO A 11 6.17 -13.21 15.96
C PRO A 11 5.79 -12.53 14.64
N LEU A 12 5.83 -11.20 14.55
CA LEU A 12 5.54 -10.42 13.35
C LEU A 12 6.80 -10.08 12.52
N GLU A 13 8.00 -10.44 12.99
CA GLU A 13 9.25 -10.09 12.32
C GLU A 13 9.35 -10.73 10.92
N ALA A 14 8.92 -11.98 10.80
CA ALA A 14 8.92 -12.71 9.53
C ALA A 14 7.89 -12.15 8.53
N GLN A 15 6.76 -11.66 9.01
CA GLN A 15 5.72 -10.99 8.22
C GLN A 15 6.23 -9.64 7.74
N ALA A 16 6.88 -8.86 8.61
CA ALA A 16 7.47 -7.57 8.25
C ALA A 16 8.51 -7.73 7.12
N LYS A 17 9.38 -8.75 7.23
CA LYS A 17 10.40 -9.06 6.21
C LYS A 17 9.83 -9.54 4.86
N ARG A 18 8.64 -10.17 4.86
CA ARG A 18 8.01 -10.72 3.64
C ARG A 18 7.02 -9.78 2.99
N LEU A 19 6.56 -8.74 3.70
CA LEU A 19 5.47 -7.87 3.27
C LEU A 19 5.72 -7.26 1.89
N VAL A 20 6.89 -6.66 1.66
CA VAL A 20 7.20 -5.98 0.38
C VAL A 20 7.19 -6.96 -0.79
N GLY A 21 7.74 -8.16 -0.61
CA GLY A 21 7.69 -9.21 -1.62
C GLY A 21 6.26 -9.69 -1.92
N ALA A 22 5.44 -9.88 -0.89
CA ALA A 22 4.04 -10.26 -1.05
C ALA A 22 3.22 -9.16 -1.76
N ALA A 23 3.41 -7.89 -1.37
CA ALA A 23 2.79 -6.73 -2.00
C ALA A 23 3.16 -6.62 -3.49
N LYS A 24 4.42 -6.90 -3.86
CA LYS A 24 4.86 -6.91 -5.26
C LYS A 24 4.17 -7.99 -6.08
N ILE A 25 4.09 -9.21 -5.55
CA ILE A 25 3.40 -10.32 -6.22
C ILE A 25 1.93 -9.94 -6.45
N LEU A 26 1.29 -9.35 -5.44
CA LEU A 26 -0.08 -8.87 -5.53
C LEU A 26 -0.25 -7.77 -6.59
N ALA A 27 0.65 -6.79 -6.62
CA ALA A 27 0.63 -5.71 -7.61
C ALA A 27 0.68 -6.27 -9.04
N VAL A 28 1.59 -7.19 -9.32
CA VAL A 28 1.69 -7.85 -10.63
C VAL A 28 0.43 -8.66 -10.96
N ALA A 29 -0.07 -9.44 -10.00
CA ALA A 29 -1.23 -10.32 -10.20
C ALA A 29 -2.55 -9.55 -10.43
N THR A 30 -2.65 -8.33 -9.90
CA THR A 30 -3.86 -7.50 -10.01
C THR A 30 -3.91 -6.66 -11.29
N PHE A 31 -2.78 -6.47 -11.99
CA PHE A 31 -2.73 -5.57 -13.15
C PHE A 31 -3.71 -5.97 -14.26
N ILE A 32 -3.64 -7.22 -14.73
CA ILE A 32 -4.49 -7.68 -15.85
C ILE A 32 -5.97 -7.58 -15.50
N PRO A 33 -6.48 -8.18 -14.39
CA PRO A 33 -7.89 -8.10 -14.05
C PRO A 33 -8.41 -6.66 -13.90
N VAL A 34 -7.62 -5.79 -13.27
CA VAL A 34 -8.00 -4.38 -13.08
C VAL A 34 -8.01 -3.64 -14.42
N SER A 35 -7.00 -3.85 -15.28
CA SER A 35 -6.92 -3.20 -16.59
C SER A 35 -7.99 -3.68 -17.59
N ASP A 36 -8.44 -4.93 -17.45
CA ASP A 36 -9.55 -5.46 -18.24
C ASP A 36 -10.89 -4.87 -17.81
N HIS A 37 -11.06 -4.63 -16.51
CA HIS A 37 -12.26 -3.97 -15.99
C HIS A 37 -12.29 -2.47 -16.30
N TYR A 38 -11.15 -1.78 -16.25
CA TYR A 38 -11.01 -0.35 -16.51
C TYR A 38 -10.10 -0.10 -17.72
N SER A 39 -10.69 -0.05 -18.91
CA SER A 39 -9.97 -0.05 -20.19
C SER A 39 -8.96 1.10 -20.37
N PHE A 40 -9.16 2.25 -19.71
CA PHE A 40 -8.21 3.36 -19.74
C PHE A 40 -6.84 2.99 -19.13
N LEU A 41 -6.81 2.05 -18.20
CA LEU A 41 -5.58 1.54 -17.57
C LEU A 41 -4.75 0.65 -18.51
N LYS A 42 -5.32 0.14 -19.61
CA LYS A 42 -4.55 -0.63 -20.61
C LYS A 42 -3.45 0.19 -21.29
N ARG A 43 -3.54 1.52 -21.19
CA ARG A 43 -2.55 2.46 -21.72
C ARG A 43 -1.47 2.82 -20.69
N CYS A 44 -1.67 2.46 -19.42
CA CYS A 44 -0.72 2.74 -18.36
C CYS A 44 0.49 1.81 -18.46
N ASN A 45 1.65 2.30 -18.03
CA ASN A 45 2.88 1.53 -17.99
C ASN A 45 2.80 0.47 -16.88
N SER A 46 2.97 -0.80 -17.23
CA SER A 46 2.90 -1.91 -16.26
C SER A 46 3.99 -1.84 -15.17
N LYS A 47 5.14 -1.21 -15.45
CA LYS A 47 6.20 -0.99 -14.45
C LYS A 47 5.82 0.10 -13.45
N GLU A 48 5.14 1.15 -13.90
CA GLU A 48 4.62 2.19 -13.02
C GLU A 48 3.48 1.63 -12.16
N TRP A 49 2.61 0.80 -12.76
CA TRP A 49 1.63 0.03 -12.00
C TRP A 49 2.28 -0.81 -10.91
N ASP A 50 3.25 -1.67 -11.24
CA ASP A 50 3.96 -2.51 -10.26
C ASP A 50 4.52 -1.66 -9.11
N PHE A 51 5.16 -0.53 -9.43
CA PHE A 51 5.73 0.37 -8.43
C PHE A 51 4.66 0.99 -7.50
N PHE A 52 3.66 1.69 -8.05
CA PHE A 52 2.67 2.40 -7.22
C PHE A 52 1.71 1.44 -6.52
N ALA A 53 1.29 0.36 -7.18
CA ALA A 53 0.42 -0.65 -6.57
C ALA A 53 1.12 -1.40 -5.42
N THR A 54 2.43 -1.67 -5.55
CA THR A 54 3.22 -2.25 -4.45
C THR A 54 3.28 -1.31 -3.26
N ALA A 55 3.62 -0.03 -3.48
CA ALA A 55 3.69 0.97 -2.42
C ALA A 55 2.34 1.15 -1.69
N ALA A 56 1.25 1.23 -2.45
CA ALA A 56 -0.11 1.31 -1.89
C ALA A 56 -0.47 0.07 -1.05
N SER A 57 -0.14 -1.13 -1.52
CA SER A 57 -0.39 -2.37 -0.78
C SER A 57 0.39 -2.42 0.53
N VAL A 58 1.65 -1.99 0.53
CA VAL A 58 2.48 -1.87 1.75
C VAL A 58 1.88 -0.85 2.72
N GLN A 59 1.43 0.30 2.21
CA GLN A 59 0.80 1.33 3.03
C GLN A 59 -0.50 0.82 3.69
N ALA A 60 -1.33 0.09 2.95
CA ALA A 60 -2.54 -0.53 3.52
C ALA A 60 -2.20 -1.49 4.67
N ALA A 61 -1.18 -2.34 4.50
CA ALA A 61 -0.72 -3.23 5.56
C ALA A 61 -0.11 -2.48 6.75
N LEU A 62 0.59 -1.35 6.51
CA LEU A 62 1.13 -0.51 7.59
C LEU A 62 0.03 0.15 8.42
N LEU A 63 -1.06 0.58 7.79
CA LEU A 63 -2.24 1.09 8.49
C LEU A 63 -2.83 0.04 9.43
N ASP A 64 -3.00 -1.19 8.95
CA ASP A 64 -3.48 -2.30 9.78
C ASP A 64 -2.48 -2.64 10.92
N LEU A 65 -1.17 -2.60 10.64
CA LEU A 65 -0.14 -2.80 11.67
C LEU A 65 -0.25 -1.75 12.80
N ALA A 66 -0.45 -0.48 12.44
CA ALA A 66 -0.54 0.63 13.38
C ALA A 66 -1.77 0.54 14.29
N GLN A 67 -2.84 -0.13 13.85
CA GLN A 67 -4.02 -0.41 14.68
C GLN A 67 -3.77 -1.53 15.71
N ARG A 68 -2.82 -2.43 15.43
CA ARG A 68 -2.56 -3.63 16.26
C ARG A 68 -1.37 -3.45 17.21
N VAL A 69 -0.39 -2.66 16.81
CA VAL A 69 0.89 -2.54 17.50
C VAL A 69 1.28 -1.07 17.61
N SER A 70 1.77 -0.67 18.78
CA SER A 70 2.17 0.71 19.06
C SER A 70 3.55 0.81 19.70
N GLY A 71 4.03 2.05 19.88
CA GLY A 71 5.25 2.34 20.63
C GLY A 71 6.52 1.76 20.01
N LYS A 72 7.41 1.22 20.85
CA LYS A 72 8.72 0.70 20.43
C LYS A 72 8.60 -0.49 19.47
N ARG A 73 7.59 -1.35 19.67
CA ARG A 73 7.36 -2.53 18.84
C ARG A 73 6.98 -2.15 17.41
N PHE A 74 6.07 -1.18 17.24
CA PHE A 74 5.72 -0.65 15.93
C PHE A 74 6.94 -0.07 15.20
N LYS A 75 7.75 0.75 15.90
CA LYS A 75 8.97 1.34 15.33
C LYS A 75 9.95 0.29 14.82
N ALA A 76 10.13 -0.82 15.56
CA ALA A 76 11.01 -1.91 15.16
C ALA A 76 10.51 -2.63 13.90
N LEU A 77 9.22 -2.99 13.86
CA LEU A 77 8.61 -3.65 12.70
C LEU A 77 8.59 -2.72 11.48
N HIS A 78 8.25 -1.45 11.67
CA HIS A 78 8.29 -0.43 10.62
C HIS A 78 9.71 -0.27 10.04
N ALA A 79 10.75 -0.26 10.88
CA ALA A 79 12.14 -0.17 10.41
C ALA A 79 12.55 -1.37 9.54
N LEU A 80 12.06 -2.59 9.85
CA LEU A 80 12.28 -3.76 8.99
C LEU A 80 11.61 -3.60 7.63
N ILE A 81 10.36 -3.13 7.61
CA ILE A 81 9.61 -2.89 6.37
C ILE A 81 10.31 -1.81 5.53
N VAL A 82 10.75 -0.72 6.15
CA VAL A 82 11.53 0.33 5.48
C VAL A 82 12.82 -0.24 4.90
N SER A 83 13.52 -1.12 5.62
CA SER A 83 14.71 -1.80 5.10
C SER A 83 14.40 -2.62 3.84
N GLU A 84 13.33 -3.40 3.85
CA GLU A 84 12.90 -4.19 2.69
C GLU A 84 12.45 -3.30 1.52
N LEU A 85 11.80 -2.16 1.78
CA LEU A 85 11.44 -1.20 0.75
C LEU A 85 12.67 -0.63 0.03
N HIS A 86 13.74 -0.29 0.78
CA HIS A 86 15.00 0.18 0.19
C HIS A 86 15.70 -0.88 -0.66
N LYS A 87 15.64 -2.15 -0.24
CA LYS A 87 16.18 -3.28 -1.02
C LYS A 87 15.41 -3.49 -2.32
N TRP A 88 14.09 -3.36 -2.27
CA TRP A 88 13.22 -3.52 -3.43
C TRP A 88 13.38 -2.39 -4.44
N HIS A 89 13.36 -1.13 -3.98
CA HIS A 89 13.47 0.04 -4.85
C HIS A 89 14.04 1.26 -4.11
N PRO A 90 14.94 2.06 -4.71
CA PRO A 90 15.54 3.23 -4.06
C PRO A 90 14.52 4.26 -3.54
N ARG A 91 13.38 4.39 -4.25
CA ARG A 91 12.28 5.30 -3.90
C ARG A 91 11.10 4.61 -3.20
N GLY A 92 11.24 3.34 -2.80
CA GLY A 92 10.12 2.57 -2.25
C GLY A 92 9.56 3.15 -0.96
N ALA A 93 10.44 3.54 -0.03
CA ALA A 93 10.03 4.17 1.23
C ALA A 93 9.43 5.57 1.03
N GLU A 94 9.97 6.35 0.09
CA GLU A 94 9.44 7.66 -0.29
C GLU A 94 8.01 7.54 -0.84
N ALA A 95 7.76 6.58 -1.73
CA ALA A 95 6.44 6.37 -2.32
C ALA A 95 5.39 5.90 -1.29
N VAL A 96 5.78 5.06 -0.33
CA VAL A 96 4.88 4.65 0.77
C VAL A 96 4.53 5.85 1.65
N LEU A 97 5.51 6.71 1.96
CA LEU A 97 5.28 7.92 2.74
C LEU A 97 4.42 8.94 1.99
N ASP A 98 4.64 9.12 0.69
CA ASP A 98 3.81 9.96 -0.17
C ASP A 98 2.37 9.44 -0.22
N CYS A 99 2.18 8.13 -0.40
CA CYS A 99 0.88 7.48 -0.31
C CYS A 99 0.20 7.74 1.04
N GLN A 100 0.94 7.58 2.15
CA GLN A 100 0.46 7.90 3.49
C GLN A 100 0.02 9.37 3.60
N GLY A 101 0.83 10.30 3.10
CA GLY A 101 0.53 11.73 3.11
C GLY A 101 -0.72 12.05 2.32
N PHE A 102 -0.92 11.38 1.18
CA PHE A 102 -2.11 11.52 0.36
C PHE A 102 -3.37 10.97 1.05
N THR A 103 -3.30 9.77 1.64
CA THR A 103 -4.47 9.16 2.29
C THR A 103 -4.90 9.87 3.57
N HIS A 104 -3.97 10.53 4.28
CA HIS A 104 -4.27 11.33 5.47
C HIS A 104 -4.42 12.83 5.18
N GLY A 105 -4.16 13.25 3.94
CA GLY A 105 -4.22 14.65 3.54
C GLY A 105 -5.65 15.16 3.45
N ASN A 106 -5.81 16.48 3.60
CA ASN A 106 -7.07 17.14 3.29
C ASN A 106 -7.23 17.18 1.77
N LEU A 107 -7.85 16.15 1.20
CA LEU A 107 -8.31 16.20 -0.17
C LEU A 107 -9.31 17.36 -0.30
N ASP A 108 -9.30 18.03 -1.45
CA ASP A 108 -10.25 19.09 -1.74
C ASP A 108 -11.67 18.52 -1.78
N MET A 109 -12.38 18.62 -0.65
CA MET A 109 -13.75 18.12 -0.48
C MET A 109 -14.77 18.85 -1.36
N GLN A 110 -14.40 19.99 -1.95
CA GLN A 110 -15.24 20.69 -2.92
C GLN A 110 -15.09 20.11 -4.34
N SER A 111 -14.08 19.27 -4.56
CA SER A 111 -13.89 18.61 -5.84
C SER A 111 -15.00 17.58 -6.09
N PRO A 112 -15.66 17.59 -7.26
CA PRO A 112 -16.64 16.56 -7.63
C PRO A 112 -16.05 15.14 -7.62
N VAL A 113 -14.75 15.02 -7.87
CA VAL A 113 -14.00 13.75 -7.83
C VAL A 113 -13.90 13.20 -6.40
N VAL A 114 -13.80 14.08 -5.40
CA VAL A 114 -13.54 13.70 -4.00
C VAL A 114 -14.83 13.61 -3.19
N LYS A 115 -15.85 14.40 -3.56
CA LYS A 115 -17.09 14.54 -2.81
C LYS A 115 -17.80 13.22 -2.49
N ASP A 116 -17.72 12.25 -3.41
CA ASP A 116 -18.36 10.94 -3.28
C ASP A 116 -17.39 9.81 -2.88
N LEU A 117 -16.12 10.12 -2.62
CA LEU A 117 -15.13 9.13 -2.21
C LEU A 117 -15.25 8.81 -0.73
N LEU A 118 -15.20 7.52 -0.43
CA LEU A 118 -15.00 7.06 0.94
C LEU A 118 -13.50 7.21 1.30
N PRO A 119 -13.16 7.35 2.59
CA PRO A 119 -11.76 7.33 3.03
C PRO A 119 -10.99 6.09 2.54
N SER A 120 -11.68 4.95 2.37
CA SER A 120 -11.13 3.71 1.80
C SER A 120 -10.74 3.82 0.32
N ASP A 121 -11.33 4.77 -0.43
CA ASP A 121 -11.09 4.94 -1.86
C ASP A 121 -9.79 5.74 -2.13
N THR A 122 -9.28 6.44 -1.11
CA THR A 122 -8.09 7.30 -1.23
C THR A 122 -6.83 6.55 -1.66
N LEU A 123 -6.71 5.27 -1.29
CA LEU A 123 -5.58 4.42 -1.67
C LEU A 123 -5.52 4.21 -3.19
N GLY A 124 -6.64 3.79 -3.79
CA GLY A 124 -6.71 3.60 -5.24
C GLY A 124 -6.67 4.92 -6.01
N LEU A 125 -7.18 6.01 -5.42
CA LEU A 125 -7.08 7.33 -6.03
C LEU A 125 -5.63 7.80 -6.11
N TRP A 126 -4.82 7.57 -5.07
CA TRP A 126 -3.39 7.90 -5.09
C TRP A 126 -2.66 7.14 -6.22
N VAL A 127 -2.96 5.85 -6.39
CA VAL A 127 -2.41 5.04 -7.49
C VAL A 127 -2.80 5.64 -8.84
N LEU A 128 -4.08 5.96 -9.04
CA LEU A 128 -4.56 6.57 -10.29
C LEU A 128 -3.87 7.89 -10.60
N TRP A 129 -3.70 8.77 -9.60
CA TRP A 129 -3.07 10.06 -9.77
C TRP A 129 -1.62 9.94 -10.25
N ASN A 130 -0.90 8.98 -9.67
CA ASN A 130 0.48 8.69 -10.05
C ASN A 130 0.58 7.99 -11.41
N LEU A 131 -0.35 7.10 -11.77
CA LEU A 131 -0.34 6.45 -13.09
C LEU A 131 -0.72 7.39 -14.23
N LEU A 132 -1.66 8.30 -13.97
CA LEU A 132 -2.14 9.23 -14.98
C LEU A 132 -1.25 10.49 -15.08
N GLN A 133 -0.41 10.76 -14.07
CA GLN A 133 0.42 11.97 -13.96
C GLN A 133 -0.42 13.26 -14.06
N ARG A 134 -1.70 13.16 -13.69
CA ARG A 134 -2.67 14.25 -13.62
C ARG A 134 -3.80 13.83 -12.69
N LYS A 135 -4.64 14.80 -12.33
CA LYS A 135 -5.89 14.51 -11.63
C LYS A 135 -6.78 13.59 -12.50
N PRO A 136 -7.30 12.48 -11.95
CA PRO A 136 -8.27 11.64 -12.65
C PRO A 136 -9.54 12.43 -12.98
N THR A 137 -10.20 12.10 -14.09
CA THR A 137 -11.57 12.57 -14.34
C THR A 137 -12.54 11.93 -13.34
N PHE A 138 -13.77 12.43 -13.28
CA PHE A 138 -14.81 11.82 -12.44
C PHE A 138 -15.05 10.35 -12.78
N GLU A 139 -15.08 10.00 -14.07
CA GLU A 139 -15.25 8.62 -14.54
C GLU A 139 -14.06 7.73 -14.16
N GLU A 140 -12.83 8.21 -14.34
CA GLU A 140 -11.62 7.46 -13.97
C GLU A 140 -11.53 7.24 -12.45
N ALA A 141 -11.94 8.22 -11.65
CA ALA A 141 -11.94 8.12 -10.20
C ALA A 141 -12.88 7.04 -9.65
N GLN A 142 -13.89 6.61 -10.41
CA GLN A 142 -14.74 5.48 -10.01
C GLN A 142 -13.95 4.17 -9.91
N ALA A 143 -12.81 4.05 -10.59
CA ALA A 143 -11.92 2.90 -10.46
C ALA A 143 -11.17 2.85 -9.12
N ALA A 144 -11.09 3.97 -8.38
CA ALA A 144 -10.30 4.08 -7.15
C ALA A 144 -10.72 3.04 -6.11
N ARG A 145 -12.02 2.79 -5.93
CA ARG A 145 -12.52 1.78 -4.99
C ARG A 145 -12.08 0.37 -5.38
N GLY A 146 -12.23 0.02 -6.65
CA GLY A 146 -11.87 -1.29 -7.17
C GLY A 146 -10.37 -1.57 -7.05
N ILE A 147 -9.55 -0.57 -7.40
CA ILE A 147 -8.09 -0.62 -7.26
C ILE A 147 -7.70 -0.74 -5.78
N GLY A 148 -8.22 0.14 -4.91
CA GLY A 148 -7.89 0.12 -3.48
C GLY A 148 -8.24 -1.22 -2.83
N SER A 149 -9.42 -1.77 -3.16
CA SER A 149 -9.85 -3.09 -2.66
C SER A 149 -8.95 -4.22 -3.17
N ALA A 150 -8.59 -4.21 -4.46
CA ALA A 150 -7.72 -5.22 -5.05
C ALA A 150 -6.33 -5.26 -4.40
N LEU A 151 -5.83 -4.12 -3.92
CA LEU A 151 -4.52 -3.96 -3.31
C LEU A 151 -4.52 -4.17 -1.78
N ALA A 152 -5.58 -3.78 -1.09
CA ALA A 152 -5.65 -3.83 0.36
C ALA A 152 -6.24 -5.15 0.89
N THR A 153 -7.33 -5.64 0.29
CA THR A 153 -8.09 -6.78 0.83
C THR A 153 -7.25 -8.05 0.99
N PRO A 154 -6.39 -8.45 0.02
CA PRO A 154 -5.58 -9.66 0.18
C PRO A 154 -4.56 -9.60 1.33
N LEU A 155 -4.23 -8.40 1.80
CA LEU A 155 -3.29 -8.16 2.91
C LEU A 155 -3.99 -7.78 4.22
N HIS A 156 -5.33 -7.74 4.27
CA HIS A 156 -6.08 -7.32 5.45
C HIS A 156 -5.76 -8.16 6.70
N ASP A 157 -5.50 -9.46 6.51
CA ASP A 157 -5.15 -10.40 7.58
C ASP A 157 -3.63 -10.66 7.68
N TRP A 158 -2.80 -9.83 7.05
CA TRP A 158 -1.36 -10.11 6.94
C TRP A 158 -0.70 -10.31 8.31
N TRP A 159 -1.11 -9.53 9.31
CA TRP A 159 -0.54 -9.58 10.66
C TRP A 159 -1.16 -10.63 11.58
N THR A 160 -2.13 -11.43 11.11
CA THR A 160 -2.76 -12.51 11.88
C THR A 160 -2.35 -13.90 11.40
N ARG A 161 -1.76 -14.02 10.20
CA ARG A 161 -1.45 -15.31 9.55
C ARG A 161 0.00 -15.79 9.75
N GLY A 162 0.47 -15.90 11.00
CA GLY A 162 1.76 -16.57 11.26
C GLY A 162 1.91 -17.14 12.65
#